data_AF-A0A8B6MBA0-F1
#
_entry.id   AF-A0A8B6MBA0-F1
#
_cell.length_a   1.000
_cell.length_b   1.000
_cell.length_c   1.000
_cell.angle_alpha   90.00
_cell.angle_beta   90.00
_cell.angle_gamma   90.00
#
_symmetry.space_group_name_H-M   'P 1'
#
loop_
_entity.id
_entity.type
_entity.pdbx_description
1 polymer ?
#
loop_
_entity_poly.entity_id
_entity_poly.type
_entity_poly.pdbx_seq_one_letter_code
_entity_poly.pdbx_strand_id
1 'polypeptide(L)'
;MQFQESVSHGALFQEHRAEVIRESLDHLLAMAQRYRSEGSRRQAMEIYWMLSEDHSETVQAQAAQDKLLELAHIYERDGSRHQARAVYERLL
;
A
#
# COMPACT_ATOMS: atom_id res chain seq x y z
N MET A 1 17.86 8.78 -41.27
CA MET A 1 17.84 8.93 -39.80
C MET A 1 16.38 8.94 -39.35
N GLN A 2 15.88 7.85 -38.76
CA GLN A 2 14.47 7.71 -38.30
C GLN A 2 14.35 6.95 -36.95
N PHE A 3 15.45 6.80 -36.20
CA PHE A 3 15.48 5.98 -34.98
C PHE A 3 15.23 6.77 -33.68
N GLN A 4 14.93 8.07 -33.76
CA GLN A 4 14.83 8.93 -32.57
C GLN A 4 13.38 9.17 -32.10
N GLU A 5 12.39 9.00 -32.99
CA GLU A 5 10.96 9.19 -32.65
C GLU A 5 10.36 7.97 -31.92
N SER A 6 10.80 6.76 -32.25
CA SER A 6 10.29 5.52 -31.64
C SER A 6 10.68 5.33 -30.18
N VAL A 7 11.88 5.77 -29.79
CA VAL A 7 12.37 5.73 -28.40
C VAL A 7 11.58 6.71 -27.51
N SER A 8 11.26 7.89 -28.06
CA SER A 8 10.54 8.96 -27.35
C SER A 8 9.10 8.55 -27.02
N HIS A 9 8.43 7.86 -27.94
CA HIS A 9 7.08 7.34 -27.71
C HIS A 9 7.08 6.18 -26.70
N GLY A 10 8.08 5.30 -26.70
CA GLY A 10 8.21 4.24 -25.70
C GLY A 10 8.37 4.78 -24.28
N ALA A 11 9.20 5.82 -24.09
CA ALA A 11 9.44 6.44 -22.80
C ALA A 11 8.18 7.11 -22.23
N LEU A 12 7.47 7.92 -23.04
CA LEU A 12 6.24 8.61 -22.61
C LEU A 12 5.13 7.64 -22.19
N PHE A 13 5.01 6.48 -22.86
CA PHE A 13 4.03 5.46 -22.48
C PHE A 13 4.37 4.79 -21.14
N GLN A 14 5.66 4.58 -20.85
CA GLN A 14 6.09 4.05 -19.56
C GLN A 14 5.92 5.06 -18.43
N GLU A 15 6.21 6.35 -18.69
CA GLU A 15 5.98 7.43 -17.73
C GLU A 15 4.49 7.56 -17.38
N HIS A 16 3.63 7.60 -18.40
CA HIS A 16 2.18 7.65 -18.19
C HIS A 16 1.67 6.42 -17.42
N ARG A 17 2.17 5.22 -17.75
CA ARG A 17 1.82 4.01 -17.01
C ARG A 17 2.28 4.07 -15.55
N ALA A 18 3.49 4.57 -15.28
CA ALA A 18 4.00 4.73 -13.93
C ALA A 18 3.17 5.74 -13.12
N GLU A 19 2.71 6.82 -13.75
CA GLU A 19 1.81 7.79 -13.14
C GLU A 19 0.45 7.16 -12.77
N VAL A 20 -0.18 6.43 -13.70
CA VAL A 20 -1.45 5.73 -13.43
C VAL A 20 -1.31 4.72 -12.29
N ILE A 21 -0.19 3.98 -12.24
CA ILE A 21 0.10 3.06 -11.13
C ILE A 21 0.21 3.83 -9.82
N ARG A 22 0.98 4.91 -9.77
CA ARG A 22 1.16 5.73 -8.57
C ARG A 22 -0.18 6.27 -8.05
N GLU A 23 -1.00 6.85 -8.93
CA GLU A 23 -2.33 7.36 -8.57
C GLU A 23 -3.25 6.26 -8.05
N SER A 24 -3.19 5.06 -8.65
CA SER A 24 -3.97 3.91 -8.20
C SER A 24 -3.55 3.47 -6.79
N LEU A 25 -2.26 3.46 -6.49
CA LEU A 25 -1.73 3.14 -5.16
C LEU A 25 -2.14 4.19 -4.12
N ASP A 26 -2.10 5.47 -4.47
CA ASP A 26 -2.58 6.56 -3.60
C ASP A 26 -4.07 6.40 -3.27
N HIS A 27 -4.89 6.05 -4.27
CA HIS A 27 -6.31 5.81 -4.07
C HIS A 27 -6.58 4.58 -3.18
N LEU A 28 -5.86 3.48 -3.40
CA LEU A 28 -5.98 2.28 -2.56
C LEU A 28 -5.61 2.57 -1.11
N LEU A 29 -4.52 3.31 -0.89
CA LEU A 29 -4.11 3.72 0.45
C LEU A 29 -5.17 4.60 1.13
N ALA A 30 -5.73 5.57 0.41
CA ALA A 30 -6.82 6.42 0.92
C ALA A 30 -8.09 5.61 1.25
N MET A 31 -8.43 4.62 0.41
CA MET A 31 -9.56 3.71 0.67
C MET A 31 -9.33 2.88 1.94
N ALA A 32 -8.13 2.33 2.15
CA ALA A 32 -7.79 1.58 3.36
C ALA A 32 -7.89 2.44 4.63
N GLN A 33 -7.43 3.69 4.55
CA GLN A 33 -7.56 4.66 5.64
C GLN A 33 -9.02 4.96 5.96
N ARG A 34 -9.86 5.10 4.93
CA ARG A 34 -11.30 5.29 5.09
C ARG A 34 -11.95 4.08 5.77
N TYR A 35 -11.69 2.85 5.28
CA TYR A 35 -12.19 1.63 5.93
C TYR A 35 -11.80 1.55 7.40
N ARG A 36 -10.55 1.87 7.75
CA ARG A 36 -10.09 1.93 9.15
C ARG A 36 -10.91 2.94 9.95
N SER A 37 -11.11 4.15 9.42
CA SER A 37 -11.86 5.22 10.10
C SER A 37 -13.34 4.85 10.33
N GLU A 38 -13.91 4.06 9.43
CA GLU A 38 -15.28 3.54 9.52
C GLU A 38 -15.38 2.26 10.39
N GLY A 39 -14.26 1.82 10.99
CA GLY A 39 -14.21 0.63 11.86
C GLY A 39 -14.04 -0.70 11.13
N SER A 40 -13.98 -0.69 9.79
CA SER A 40 -13.75 -1.85 8.93
C SER A 40 -12.25 -2.22 8.90
N ARG A 41 -11.70 -2.57 10.08
CA ARG A 41 -10.26 -2.84 10.29
C ARG A 41 -9.73 -3.98 9.42
N ARG A 42 -10.56 -5.01 9.17
CA ARG A 42 -10.17 -6.17 8.35
C ARG A 42 -9.91 -5.76 6.90
N GLN A 43 -10.86 -5.07 6.28
CA GLN A 43 -10.74 -4.57 4.90
C GLN A 43 -9.56 -3.59 4.76
N ALA A 44 -9.35 -2.73 5.77
CA ALA A 44 -8.18 -1.86 5.79
C ALA A 44 -6.86 -2.66 5.80
N MET A 45 -6.75 -3.69 6.65
CA MET A 45 -5.56 -4.55 6.68
C MET A 45 -5.33 -5.29 5.37
N GLU A 46 -6.37 -5.80 4.72
CA GLU A 46 -6.24 -6.52 3.44
C GLU A 46 -5.56 -5.63 2.38
N ILE A 47 -5.97 -4.36 2.29
CA ILE A 47 -5.36 -3.41 1.36
C ILE A 47 -3.95 -3.03 1.81
N TYR A 48 -3.72 -2.76 3.11
CA TYR A 48 -2.38 -2.42 3.58
C TYR A 48 -1.37 -3.56 3.34
N TRP A 49 -1.76 -4.81 3.54
CA TRP A 49 -0.90 -5.96 3.25
C TRP A 49 -0.56 -6.04 1.77
N MET A 50 -1.57 -5.97 0.89
CA MET A 50 -1.34 -5.95 -0.55
C MET A 50 -0.37 -4.84 -0.97
N LEU A 51 -0.56 -3.61 -0.46
CA LEU A 51 0.36 -2.50 -0.75
C LEU A 51 1.78 -2.81 -0.27
N SER A 52 1.93 -3.33 0.96
CA SER A 52 3.24 -3.61 1.54
C SER A 52 3.99 -4.77 0.86
N GLU A 53 3.28 -5.76 0.34
CA GLU A 53 3.85 -6.99 -0.22
C GLU A 53 4.06 -6.87 -1.74
N ASP A 54 3.06 -6.40 -2.47
CA ASP A 54 3.08 -6.37 -3.93
C ASP A 54 3.72 -5.08 -4.49
N HIS A 55 3.83 -4.03 -3.66
CA HIS A 55 4.33 -2.72 -4.05
C HIS A 55 5.41 -2.18 -3.09
N SER A 56 6.21 -3.08 -2.49
CA SER A 56 7.17 -2.80 -1.42
C SER A 56 8.17 -1.66 -1.67
N GLU A 57 8.51 -1.38 -2.93
CA GLU A 57 9.44 -0.31 -3.32
C GLU A 57 8.78 1.09 -3.41
N THR A 58 7.51 1.21 -3.01
CA THR A 58 6.74 2.45 -3.12
C THR A 58 6.55 3.15 -1.77
N VAL A 59 6.35 4.47 -1.80
CA VAL A 59 6.06 5.25 -0.58
C VAL A 59 4.73 4.82 0.06
N GLN A 60 3.78 4.33 -0.74
CA GLN A 60 2.49 3.83 -0.29
C GLN A 60 2.63 2.52 0.48
N ALA A 61 3.57 1.65 0.10
CA ALA A 61 3.90 0.45 0.85
C ALA A 61 4.48 0.77 2.23
N GLN A 62 5.40 1.73 2.31
CA GLN A 62 5.95 2.17 3.60
C GLN A 62 4.84 2.76 4.49
N ALA A 63 3.99 3.61 3.92
CA ALA A 63 2.84 4.15 4.65
C ALA A 63 1.87 3.05 5.11
N ALA A 64 1.66 2.01 4.29
CA ALA A 64 0.82 0.87 4.65
C ALA A 64 1.42 0.05 5.81
N GLN A 65 2.74 -0.18 5.84
CA GLN A 65 3.43 -0.83 6.95
C GLN A 65 3.28 -0.04 8.26
N ASP A 66 3.40 1.29 8.21
CA ASP A 66 3.18 2.15 9.38
C ASP A 66 1.74 2.00 9.90
N LYS A 67 0.75 1.93 9.01
CA LYS A 67 -0.66 1.71 9.40
C LYS A 67 -0.95 0.31 9.90
N LEU A 68 -0.26 -0.71 9.40
CA LEU A 68 -0.32 -2.07 9.95
C LEU A 68 0.24 -2.10 11.38
N LEU A 69 1.36 -1.43 11.62
CA LEU A 69 1.94 -1.31 12.96
C LEU A 69 0.99 -0.60 13.93
N GLU A 70 0.36 0.52 13.51
CA GLU A 70 -0.68 1.18 14.30
C GLU A 70 -1.85 0.24 14.63
N LEU A 71 -2.29 -0.59 13.68
CA LEU A 71 -3.37 -1.56 13.89
C LEU A 71 -2.94 -2.67 14.87
N ALA A 72 -1.69 -3.13 14.81
CA ALA A 72 -1.15 -4.08 15.77
C ALA A 72 -1.23 -3.53 17.21
N HIS A 73 -0.82 -2.26 17.41
CA HIS A 73 -0.95 -1.58 18.71
C HIS A 73 -2.41 -1.46 19.17
N ILE A 74 -3.34 -1.20 18.26
CA ILE A 74 -4.78 -1.17 18.58
C ILE A 74 -5.26 -2.55 19.03
N TYR A 75 -4.93 -3.62 18.29
CA TYR A 75 -5.30 -4.99 18.68
C TYR A 75 -4.71 -5.37 20.04
N GLU A 76 -3.48 -4.97 20.33
CA GLU A 76 -2.85 -5.23 21.62
C GLU A 76 -3.58 -4.53 22.76
N ARG A 77 -3.90 -3.24 22.59
CA ARG A 77 -4.67 -2.45 23.57
C ARG A 77 -6.07 -3.02 23.79
N ASP A 78 -6.72 -3.49 22.73
CA ASP A 78 -8.07 -4.06 22.78
C ASP A 78 -8.06 -5.51 23.35
N GLY A 79 -6.88 -6.06 23.72
CA GLY A 79 -6.72 -7.39 24.30
C GLY A 79 -6.59 -8.53 23.28
N SER A 80 -6.70 -8.23 21.99
CA SER A 80 -6.53 -9.16 20.86
C SER A 80 -5.05 -9.45 20.56
N ARG A 81 -4.30 -9.91 21.58
CA ARG A 81 -2.84 -10.12 21.50
C ARG A 81 -2.41 -11.07 20.38
N HIS A 82 -3.23 -12.08 20.06
CA HIS A 82 -2.94 -13.00 18.95
C HIS A 82 -2.93 -12.29 17.59
N GLN A 83 -3.86 -11.34 17.37
CA GLN A 83 -3.92 -10.57 16.13
C GLN A 83 -2.75 -9.57 16.06
N ALA A 84 -2.46 -8.88 17.16
CA ALA A 84 -1.30 -7.99 17.24
C ALA A 84 0.00 -8.72 16.92
N ARG A 85 0.23 -9.89 17.55
CA ARG A 85 1.40 -10.74 17.29
C ARG A 85 1.50 -11.12 15.82
N ALA A 86 0.42 -11.58 15.20
CA ALA A 86 0.43 -11.98 13.80
C ALA A 86 0.81 -10.82 12.86
N VAL A 87 0.40 -9.59 13.19
CA VAL A 87 0.81 -8.40 12.43
C VAL A 87 2.29 -8.10 12.65
N TYR A 88 2.77 -8.08 13.90
CA TYR A 88 4.18 -7.83 14.20
C TYR A 88 5.11 -8.85 13.53
N GLU A 89 4.78 -10.15 13.59
CA GLU A 89 5.59 -11.21 12.98
C GLU A 89 5.72 -11.08 11.47
N ARG A 90 4.70 -10.53 10.80
CA ARG A 90 4.70 -10.36 9.34
C ARG A 90 5.38 -9.06 8.88
N LEU A 91 5.62 -8.11 9.79
CA LEU A 91 6.36 -6.87 9.51
C LEU A 91 7.89 -7.01 9.70
N LEU A 92 8.36 -8.13 10.25
CA LEU A 92 9.80 -8.45 10.45
C LEU A 92 10.40 -9.11 9.21
#